data_AF-A0A1F7CJW9-F1
#
_entry.id   AF-A0A1F7CJW9-F1
#
_cell.length_a   1.000
_cell.length_b   1.000
_cell.length_c   1.000
_cell.angle_alpha   90.00
_cell.angle_beta   90.00
_cell.angle_gamma   90.00
#
_symmetry.space_group_name_H-M   'P 1'
#
loop_
_entity.id
_entity.type
_entity.pdbx_description
1 polymer ?
#
loop_
_entity_poly.entity_id
_entity_poly.type
_entity_poly.pdbx_seq_one_letter_code
_entity_poly.pdbx_strand_id
1 'polypeptide(L)' 'MLKLFESKGWKLVRVRGSHHIFHSTAGKVAVVPVHGNDSVHVGILNNLLRKHLALSEEEIEKL' A
#
# COMPACT_ATOMS: atom_id res chain seq x y z
N MET A 1 0.16 6.71 1.41
CA MET A 1 0.05 5.28 1.06
C MET A 1 -1.39 4.76 1.11
N LEU A 2 -2.11 4.86 2.23
CA LEU A 2 -3.49 4.34 2.35
C LEU A 2 -4.42 4.90 1.25
N LYS A 3 -4.41 6.23 1.06
CA LYS A 3 -5.17 6.90 -0.01
C LYS A 3 -4.84 6.41 -1.42
N LEU A 4 -3.60 5.98 -1.66
CA LEU A 4 -3.17 5.47 -2.96
C LEU A 4 -3.69 4.05 -3.21
N PHE A 5 -3.77 3.22 -2.16
CA PHE A 5 -4.45 1.93 -2.24
C PHE A 5 -5.94 2.14 -2.54
N GLU A 6 -6.59 3.05 -1.82
CA GLU A 6 -8.00 3.39 -2.03
C GLU A 6 -8.27 3.91 -3.46
N SER A 7 -7.41 4.80 -3.98
CA SER A 7 -7.56 5.32 -5.35
C SER A 7 -7.34 4.26 -6.43
N LYS A 8 -6.59 3.21 -6.13
CA LYS A 8 -6.40 2.03 -7.00
C LYS A 8 -7.47 0.94 -6.77
N GLY A 9 -8.58 1.27 -6.09
CA GLY A 9 -9.72 0.39 -5.91
C GLY A 9 -9.55 -0.67 -4.82
N TRP A 10 -8.54 -0.54 -3.97
CA TRP A 10 -8.41 -1.40 -2.80
C TRP A 10 -9.30 -0.89 -1.67
N LYS A 11 -9.91 -1.81 -0.92
CA LYS A 11 -10.75 -1.50 0.23
C LYS A 11 -10.05 -1.90 1.52
N LEU A 12 -9.99 -0.99 2.48
CA LEU A 12 -9.51 -1.30 3.83
C LEU A 12 -10.54 -2.22 4.50
N VAL A 13 -10.14 -3.44 4.86
CA VAL A 13 -11.05 -4.43 5.47
C VAL A 13 -10.79 -4.62 6.95
N ARG A 14 -9.56 -4.34 7.41
CA ARG A 14 -9.18 -4.54 8.81
C ARG A 14 -7.97 -3.71 9.18
N VAL A 15 -7.93 -3.22 10.42
CA VAL A 15 -6.75 -2.61 11.03
C VAL A 15 -6.37 -3.42 12.28
N ARG A 16 -5.08 -3.74 12.44
CA ARG A 16 -4.51 -4.32 13.66
C ARG A 16 -3.28 -3.52 14.07
N GLY A 17 -3.44 -2.62 15.03
CA GLY A 17 -2.39 -1.66 15.38
C GLY A 17 -1.99 -0.82 14.16
N SER A 18 -0.71 -0.80 13.82
CA SER A 18 -0.17 -0.13 12.64
C SER A 18 -0.48 -0.82 11.30
N HIS A 19 -0.89 -2.10 11.31
CA HIS A 19 -1.04 -2.88 10.09
C HIS A 19 -2.44 -2.72 9.49
N HIS A 20 -2.51 -2.10 8.32
CA HIS A 20 -3.73 -1.87 7.56
C HIS A 20 -3.86 -2.94 6.48
N ILE A 21 -4.93 -3.72 6.53
CA ILE A 21 -5.16 -4.84 5.62
C ILE A 21 -6.18 -4.41 4.56
N PHE A 22 -5.77 -4.46 3.30
CA PHE A 22 -6.58 -4.11 2.15
C PHE A 22 -6.95 -5.33 1.31
N HIS A 23 -8.15 -5.33 0.74
CA HIS A 23 -8.59 -6.27 -0.28
C HIS A 23 -8.73 -5.55 -1.63
N SER A 24 -8.23 -6.17 -2.70
CA SER A 24 -8.49 -5.71 -4.06
C SER A 24 -9.82 -6.25 -4.58
N THR A 25 -10.36 -5.60 -5.59
CA THR A 25 -11.52 -6.10 -6.35
C THR A 25 -11.24 -7.46 -7.01
N ALA A 26 -9.97 -7.79 -7.28
CA ALA A 26 -9.53 -9.07 -7.81
C ALA A 26 -9.29 -10.15 -6.73
N GLY A 27 -9.68 -9.90 -5.47
CA GLY A 27 -9.56 -10.85 -4.36
C GLY A 27 -8.15 -10.97 -3.76
N LYS A 28 -7.22 -10.06 -4.09
CA LYS A 28 -5.88 -10.04 -3.49
C LYS A 28 -5.91 -9.36 -2.12
N VAL A 29 -4.97 -9.73 -1.26
CA VAL A 29 -4.78 -9.12 0.07
C VAL A 29 -3.43 -8.40 0.13
N ALA A 30 -3.41 -7.21 0.71
CA ALA A 30 -2.19 -6.44 0.98
C ALA A 30 -2.16 -5.99 2.44
N VAL A 31 -0.97 -6.02 3.05
CA VAL A 31 -0.74 -5.52 4.41
C VAL A 31 0.16 -4.30 4.31
N VAL A 32 -0.38 -3.15 4.67
CA VAL A 32 0.32 -1.86 4.65
C VAL A 32 0.66 -1.47 6.08
N PRO A 33 1.95 -1.50 6.49
CA PRO A 33 2.36 -0.99 7.78
C PRO A 33 2.26 0.55 7.78
N VAL A 34 1.66 1.10 8.81
CA VAL A 34 1.59 2.54 9.07
C VAL A 34 2.32 2.82 10.36
N HIS A 35 3.59 3.20 10.25
CA HIS A 35 4.33 3.77 11.37
C HIS A 35 3.89 5.23 11.50
N GLY A 36 3.62 5.69 12.72
CA GLY A 36 2.99 6.99 12.97
C GLY A 36 3.78 8.17 12.39
N ASN A 37 4.81 8.62 13.11
CA ASN A 37 5.68 9.72 12.67
C ASN A 37 6.89 9.25 11.84
N ASP A 38 7.06 7.94 11.70
CA ASP A 38 8.20 7.35 10.99
C ASP A 38 7.82 6.96 9.56
N SER A 39 8.70 7.31 8.64
CA SER A 39 8.60 6.90 7.24
C SER A 39 8.73 5.39 7.12
N VAL A 40 7.86 4.75 6.33
CA VAL A 40 8.08 3.37 5.90
C VAL A 40 9.38 3.31 5.09
N HIS A 41 10.28 2.38 5.41
CA HIS A 41 11.54 2.21 4.66
C HIS A 41 11.26 2.06 3.16
N VAL A 42 12.08 2.74 2.34
CA VAL A 42 11.91 2.82 0.88
C VAL A 42 11.81 1.45 0.20
N GLY A 43 12.53 0.44 0.70
CA GLY A 43 12.44 -0.93 0.17
C GLY A 43 11.07 -1.58 0.41
N ILE A 44 10.47 -1.37 1.58
CA ILE A 44 9.13 -1.86 1.91
C ILE A 44 8.09 -1.12 1.07
N LEU A 45 8.22 0.21 0.95
CA LEU A 45 7.37 1.03 0.11
C LEU A 45 7.39 0.54 -1.34
N ASN A 46 8.57 0.44 -1.94
CA ASN A 46 8.73 0.00 -3.33
C ASN A 46 8.18 -1.41 -3.56
N ASN A 47 8.39 -2.32 -2.61
CA ASN A 47 7.81 -3.65 -2.68
C ASN A 47 6.27 -3.58 -2.70
N LEU A 48 5.66 -2.82 -1.79
CA LEU A 48 4.20 -2.68 -1.72
C LEU A 48 3.61 -2.06 -3.00
N LEU A 49 4.23 -0.98 -3.50
CA LEU A 49 3.79 -0.27 -4.70
C LEU A 49 3.88 -1.16 -5.95
N ARG A 50 5.02 -1.85 -6.15
CA ARG A 50 5.21 -2.73 -7.31
C ARG A 50 4.35 -3.99 -7.22
N LYS A 51 4.32 -4.66 -6.07
CA LYS A 51 3.67 -5.96 -5.89
C LYS A 51 2.15 -5.87 -5.86
N HIS A 52 1.60 -4.83 -5.24
CA HIS A 52 0.15 -4.71 -5.02
C HIS A 52 -0.50 -3.67 -5.93
N LEU A 53 0.20 -2.59 -6.28
CA LEU A 53 -0.37 -1.54 -7.14
C LEU A 53 0.13 -1.61 -8.59
N ALA A 54 1.07 -2.51 -8.90
CA ALA A 54 1.65 -2.71 -10.22
C ALA A 54 2.19 -1.41 -10.85
N LEU A 55 2.71 -0.51 -10.00
CA LEU A 55 3.28 0.76 -10.44
C LEU A 55 4.66 0.55 -11.07
N SER A 56 4.92 1.24 -12.17
CA SER A 56 6.24 1.32 -12.79
C SER A 56 7.20 2.19 -11.97
N GLU A 57 8.49 2.15 -12.29
CA GLU A 57 9.49 3.00 -11.62
C GLU A 57 9.23 4.48 -11.87
N GLU A 58 8.82 4.84 -13.09
CA GLU A 58 8.47 6.22 -13.47
C GLU A 58 7.20 6.72 -12.78
N GLU A 59 6.25 5.84 -12.49
CA GLU A 59 5.06 6.20 -11.71
C GLU A 59 5.42 6.42 -10.23
N ILE A 60 6.32 5.59 -9.68
CA ILE A 60 6.76 5.72 -8.29
C ILE A 60 7.57 7.01 -8.08
N GLU A 61 8.40 7.39 -9.04
CA GLU A 61 9.21 8.62 -8.96
C GLU A 61 8.35 9.91 -9.02
N LYS A 62 7.09 9.80 -9.47
CA LYS A 62 6.13 10.92 -9.56
C LYS A 62 5.16 10.99 -8.38
N LEU A 63 5.23 10.07 -7.42
CA LEU A 63 4.41 10.06 -6.20
C LEU A 63 4.94 11.02 -5.14
#